data_AF-A0A7R9XV28-F1
#
_entry.id   AF-A0A7R9XV28-F1
#
_cell.length_a   1.000
_cell.length_b   1.000
_cell.length_c   1.000
_cell.angle_alpha   90.00
_cell.angle_beta   90.00
_cell.angle_gamma   90.00
#
_symmetry.space_group_name_H-M   'P 1'
#
loop_
_entity.id
_entity.type
_entity.pdbx_description
1 polymer ?
#
loop_
_entity_poly.entity_id
_entity_poly.type
_entity_poly.pdbx_seq_one_letter_code
_entity_poly.pdbx_strand_id
1 'polypeptide(L)'
;GALHCWGDNNYGQTDVPSGVNAWSSVSTGGEHTCGIAQADGAMYCWGYNANGQTDVPSGVSAWSSVSAGSYHNCGVAQADGSLHCWGYNGDGQTGVPSDVSAWSSASAGVYHTCGIA
;
A
#
# COMPACT_ATOMS: atom_id res chain seq x y z
N GLY A 1 -13.93 -9.30 -2.42
CA GLY A 1 -14.78 -9.13 -3.62
C GLY A 1 -13.94 -9.11 -4.89
N ALA A 2 -14.54 -9.19 -6.07
CA ALA A 2 -13.82 -8.97 -7.33
C ALA A 2 -13.39 -7.50 -7.45
N LEU A 3 -12.16 -7.24 -7.91
CA LEU A 3 -11.64 -5.89 -8.10
C LEU A 3 -11.80 -5.49 -9.57
N HIS A 4 -12.33 -4.30 -9.79
CA HIS A 4 -12.46 -3.69 -11.12
C HIS A 4 -11.85 -2.30 -11.05
N CYS A 5 -10.89 -2.02 -11.94
CA CYS A 5 -10.23 -0.72 -12.08
C CYS A 5 -10.50 -0.17 -13.48
N TRP A 6 -10.65 1.16 -13.59
CA TRP A 6 -10.91 1.85 -14.85
C TRP A 6 -10.31 3.26 -14.81
N GLY A 7 -10.03 3.86 -15.97
CA GLY A 7 -9.46 5.21 -16.09
C GLY A 7 -8.11 5.21 -16.79
N ASP A 8 -7.21 6.10 -16.36
CA ASP A 8 -5.83 6.16 -16.87
C ASP A 8 -5.09 4.85 -16.61
N ASN A 9 -4.34 4.38 -17.61
CA ASN A 9 -3.59 3.13 -17.52
C ASN A 9 -2.22 3.21 -18.18
N ASN A 10 -1.59 4.38 -18.21
CA ASN A 10 -0.29 4.55 -18.88
C ASN A 10 0.82 3.68 -18.29
N TYR A 11 0.66 3.25 -17.04
CA TYR A 11 1.61 2.40 -16.31
C TYR A 11 1.05 1.04 -15.93
N GLY A 12 -0.14 0.67 -16.44
CA GLY A 12 -0.81 -0.58 -16.05
C GLY A 12 -1.47 -0.52 -14.67
N GLN A 13 -1.67 0.66 -14.08
CA GLN A 13 -2.23 0.81 -12.73
C GLN A 13 -3.70 0.35 -12.59
N THR A 14 -4.37 0.09 -13.71
CA THR A 14 -5.72 -0.53 -13.77
C THR A 14 -5.68 -2.01 -14.20
N ASP A 15 -4.51 -2.55 -14.53
CA ASP A 15 -4.32 -3.96 -14.91
C ASP A 15 -4.28 -4.83 -13.64
N VAL A 16 -5.46 -5.19 -13.13
CA VAL A 16 -5.62 -6.00 -11.91
C VAL A 16 -4.80 -7.30 -12.01
N PRO A 17 -3.94 -7.61 -11.02
CA PRO A 17 -3.10 -8.81 -11.05
C PRO A 17 -3.90 -10.10 -11.26
N SER A 18 -3.50 -10.87 -12.27
CA SER A 18 -4.06 -12.21 -12.50
C SER A 18 -3.68 -13.17 -11.38
N GLY A 19 -4.57 -14.10 -11.03
CA GLY A 19 -4.32 -15.10 -10.00
C GLY A 19 -4.85 -14.73 -8.61
N VAL A 20 -5.34 -13.50 -8.42
CA VAL A 20 -6.04 -13.08 -7.20
C VAL A 20 -7.54 -12.94 -7.48
N ASN A 21 -8.32 -13.87 -6.93
CA ASN A 21 -9.76 -13.96 -7.23
C ASN A 21 -10.65 -13.11 -6.33
N ALA A 22 -10.15 -12.69 -5.17
CA ALA A 22 -10.91 -11.91 -4.20
C ALA A 22 -10.00 -10.99 -3.39
N TRP A 23 -10.44 -9.74 -3.23
CA TRP A 23 -9.73 -8.67 -2.55
C TRP A 23 -10.49 -8.23 -1.31
N SER A 24 -9.80 -8.02 -0.19
CA SER A 24 -10.38 -7.49 1.06
C SER A 24 -10.27 -5.97 1.13
N SER A 25 -9.28 -5.38 0.45
CA SER A 25 -9.04 -3.93 0.41
C SER A 25 -8.33 -3.53 -0.88
N VAL A 26 -8.50 -2.27 -1.27
CA VAL A 26 -7.77 -1.61 -2.36
C VAL A 26 -7.52 -0.15 -2.00
N SER A 27 -6.36 0.38 -2.36
CA SER A 27 -6.01 1.79 -2.27
C SER A 27 -5.28 2.21 -3.54
N THR A 28 -5.69 3.34 -4.12
CA THR A 28 -5.11 3.90 -5.35
C THR A 28 -4.25 5.11 -5.01
N GLY A 29 -3.01 5.11 -5.50
CA GLY A 29 -2.13 6.27 -5.45
C GLY A 29 -2.23 7.14 -6.69
N GLY A 30 -1.19 7.92 -7.00
CA GLY A 30 -1.15 8.77 -8.19
C GLY A 30 -1.15 7.96 -9.48
N GLU A 31 -0.24 7.01 -9.60
CA GLU A 31 0.01 6.23 -10.82
C GLU A 31 0.21 4.73 -10.53
N HIS A 32 -0.20 4.28 -9.35
CA HIS A 32 -0.11 2.89 -8.89
C HIS A 32 -1.32 2.53 -8.03
N THR A 33 -1.56 1.23 -7.89
CA THR A 33 -2.64 0.67 -7.07
C THR A 33 -2.07 -0.41 -6.19
N CYS A 34 -2.52 -0.47 -4.94
CA CYS A 34 -2.23 -1.56 -4.02
C CYS A 34 -3.54 -2.21 -3.56
N GLY A 35 -3.53 -3.53 -3.39
CA GLY A 35 -4.66 -4.29 -2.89
C GLY A 35 -4.22 -5.43 -1.99
N ILE A 36 -5.11 -5.83 -1.08
CA ILE A 36 -4.90 -6.94 -0.16
C ILE A 36 -5.77 -8.11 -0.60
N ALA A 37 -5.15 -9.26 -0.88
CA ALA A 37 -5.85 -10.47 -1.22
C ALA A 37 -6.64 -11.00 -0.01
N GLN A 38 -7.89 -11.39 -0.25
CA GLN A 38 -8.77 -11.88 0.81
C GLN A 38 -8.37 -13.27 1.33
N ALA A 39 -7.65 -14.06 0.52
CA ALA A 39 -7.32 -15.45 0.84
C ALA A 39 -6.31 -15.58 1.99
N ASP A 40 -5.28 -14.73 2.00
CA ASP A 40 -4.12 -14.85 2.88
C ASP A 40 -3.65 -13.50 3.44
N GLY A 41 -4.28 -12.39 3.05
CA GLY A 41 -3.85 -11.05 3.46
C GLY A 41 -2.60 -10.55 2.74
N ALA A 42 -2.11 -11.26 1.71
CA ALA A 42 -0.97 -10.81 0.93
C ALA A 42 -1.28 -9.50 0.19
N MET A 43 -0.32 -8.58 0.17
CA MET A 43 -0.46 -7.32 -0.55
C MET A 43 0.16 -7.42 -1.93
N TYR A 44 -0.53 -6.85 -2.90
CA TYR A 44 -0.08 -6.69 -4.27
C TYR A 44 -0.13 -5.22 -4.60
N CYS A 45 0.97 -4.67 -5.12
CA CYS A 45 1.00 -3.33 -5.69
C CYS A 45 1.44 -3.41 -7.15
N TRP A 46 0.83 -2.60 -8.02
CA TRP A 46 1.07 -2.61 -9.46
C TRP A 46 0.89 -1.20 -10.05
N GLY A 47 1.43 -0.98 -11.24
CA GLY A 47 1.45 0.33 -11.90
C GLY A 47 2.86 0.93 -11.99
N TYR A 48 2.96 2.25 -11.91
CA TYR A 48 4.22 2.97 -11.93
C TYR A 48 5.09 2.60 -10.72
N ASN A 49 6.41 2.46 -10.92
CA ASN A 49 7.35 2.04 -9.87
C ASN A 49 8.70 2.78 -9.84
N ALA A 50 8.83 4.00 -10.37
CA ALA A 50 10.14 4.65 -10.41
C ALA A 50 10.74 4.98 -9.02
N ASN A 51 9.92 5.02 -7.97
CA ASN A 51 10.38 5.25 -6.59
C ASN A 51 10.24 4.00 -5.71
N GLY A 52 9.99 2.83 -6.28
CA GLY A 52 9.77 1.60 -5.51
C GLY A 52 8.37 1.51 -4.85
N GLN A 53 7.39 2.34 -5.24
CA GLN A 53 6.05 2.29 -4.66
C GLN A 53 5.27 0.98 -4.92
N THR A 54 5.70 0.13 -5.85
CA THR A 54 5.14 -1.22 -6.00
C THR A 54 5.99 -2.31 -5.35
N ASP A 55 7.14 -1.96 -4.78
CA ASP A 55 8.05 -2.90 -4.11
C ASP A 55 7.57 -3.14 -2.67
N VAL A 56 6.50 -3.93 -2.54
CA VAL A 56 5.90 -4.30 -1.24
C VAL A 56 6.99 -4.85 -0.30
N PRO A 57 7.09 -4.36 0.95
CA PRO A 57 8.10 -4.80 1.90
C PRO A 57 8.10 -6.31 2.09
N SER A 58 9.29 -6.92 1.96
CA SER A 58 9.48 -8.33 2.24
C SER A 58 9.45 -8.59 3.76
N GLY A 59 9.07 -9.80 4.16
CA GLY A 59 9.00 -10.19 5.57
C GLY A 59 7.66 -9.92 6.27
N VAL A 60 6.70 -9.25 5.59
CA VAL A 60 5.31 -9.14 6.06
C VAL A 60 4.43 -10.11 5.26
N SER A 61 3.89 -11.12 5.94
CA SER A 61 3.08 -12.17 5.28
C SER A 61 1.63 -11.74 5.03
N ALA A 62 1.06 -10.94 5.92
CA ALA A 62 -0.33 -10.51 5.84
C ALA A 62 -0.50 -9.07 6.35
N TRP A 63 -1.35 -8.32 5.67
CA TRP A 63 -1.60 -6.91 5.90
C TRP A 63 -3.04 -6.67 6.34
N SER A 64 -3.23 -5.83 7.35
CA SER A 64 -4.57 -5.45 7.82
C SER A 64 -5.12 -4.25 7.05
N SER A 65 -4.25 -3.35 6.59
CA SER A 65 -4.62 -2.17 5.83
C SER A 65 -3.49 -1.67 4.94
N VAL A 66 -3.87 -0.87 3.94
CA VAL A 66 -2.95 -0.13 3.07
C VAL A 66 -3.54 1.23 2.74
N SER A 67 -2.70 2.25 2.70
CA SER A 67 -3.02 3.58 2.20
C SER A 67 -1.93 4.03 1.23
N ALA A 68 -2.34 4.34 0.00
CA ALA A 68 -1.47 4.81 -1.07
C ALA A 68 -1.61 6.32 -1.23
N GLY A 69 -0.49 7.03 -1.13
CA GLY A 69 -0.34 8.44 -1.47
C GLY A 69 0.03 8.64 -2.94
N SER A 70 0.58 9.81 -3.30
CA SER A 70 0.93 10.08 -4.70
C SER A 70 2.03 9.15 -5.23
N TYR A 71 3.11 8.96 -4.45
CA TYR A 71 4.26 8.16 -4.85
C TYR A 71 4.81 7.28 -3.72
N HIS A 72 4.07 7.13 -2.62
CA HIS A 72 4.43 6.29 -1.48
C HIS A 72 3.21 5.57 -0.93
N ASN A 73 3.45 4.59 -0.08
CA ASN A 73 2.41 3.85 0.61
C ASN A 73 2.77 3.70 2.08
N CYS A 74 1.75 3.42 2.87
CA CYS A 74 1.90 2.89 4.20
C CYS A 74 0.92 1.73 4.42
N GLY A 75 1.39 0.65 5.04
CA GLY A 75 0.60 -0.53 5.36
C GLY A 75 0.84 -0.99 6.78
N VAL A 76 -0.21 -1.53 7.41
CA VAL A 76 -0.14 -2.08 8.76
C VAL A 76 -0.03 -3.59 8.67
N ALA A 77 1.02 -4.16 9.27
CA ALA A 77 1.21 -5.60 9.35
C ALA A 77 0.15 -6.20 10.27
N GLN A 78 -0.50 -7.28 9.82
CA GLN A 78 -1.54 -7.93 10.61
C GLN A 78 -1.01 -8.63 11.87
N ALA A 79 0.25 -9.08 11.83
CA ALA A 79 0.84 -9.90 12.89
C ALA A 79 1.08 -9.12 14.20
N ASP A 80 1.55 -7.88 14.10
CA ASP A 80 2.01 -7.09 15.25
C ASP A 80 1.54 -5.62 15.21
N GLY A 81 0.82 -5.20 14.17
CA GLY A 81 0.41 -3.82 13.99
C GLY A 81 1.54 -2.88 13.59
N SER A 82 2.73 -3.38 13.24
CA SER A 82 3.83 -2.52 12.79
C SER A 82 3.46 -1.78 11.49
N LEU A 83 3.79 -0.49 11.42
CA LEU A 83 3.57 0.33 10.23
C LEU A 83 4.81 0.30 9.34
N HIS A 84 4.61 -0.05 8.08
CA HIS A 84 5.64 -0.04 7.06
C HIS A 84 5.26 0.97 6.00
N CYS A 85 6.12 1.95 5.74
CA CYS A 85 5.95 2.90 4.65
C CYS A 85 7.08 2.75 3.63
N TRP A 86 6.75 2.81 2.34
CA TRP A 86 7.70 2.60 1.24
C TRP A 86 7.33 3.42 0.00
N GLY A 87 8.26 3.56 -0.94
CA GLY A 87 8.12 4.41 -2.13
C GLY A 87 8.96 5.69 -2.02
N TYR A 88 8.48 6.77 -2.64
CA TYR A 88 9.13 8.08 -2.62
C TYR A 88 9.23 8.64 -1.20
N ASN A 89 10.40 9.16 -0.84
CA ASN A 89 10.68 9.69 0.49
C ASN A 89 11.42 11.05 0.48
N GLY A 90 11.24 11.86 -0.57
CA GLY A 90 11.93 13.16 -0.67
C GLY A 90 11.54 14.17 0.41
N ASP A 91 10.37 14.00 1.01
CA ASP A 91 9.79 14.87 2.06
C ASP A 91 9.76 14.19 3.44
N GLY A 92 10.31 12.98 3.57
CA GLY A 92 10.26 12.19 4.80
C GLY A 92 8.95 11.44 5.04
N GLN A 93 8.07 11.33 4.03
CA GLN A 93 6.75 10.69 4.13
C GLN A 93 6.77 9.19 4.48
N THR A 94 7.91 8.51 4.33
CA THR A 94 8.11 7.11 4.77
C THR A 94 8.86 7.00 6.11
N GLY A 95 9.17 8.13 6.74
CA GLY A 95 9.84 8.18 8.04
C GLY A 95 8.90 7.86 9.20
N VAL A 96 8.61 6.56 9.40
CA VAL A 96 7.75 6.09 10.49
C VAL A 96 8.38 6.42 11.86
N PRO A 97 7.63 7.03 12.80
CA PRO A 97 8.11 7.28 14.16
C PRO A 97 8.53 6.00 14.88
N SER A 98 9.76 5.95 15.40
CA SER A 98 10.32 4.76 16.04
C SER A 98 9.85 4.54 17.49
N ASP A 99 9.17 5.52 18.08
CA ASP A 99 8.61 5.48 19.44
C ASP A 99 7.22 4.84 19.51
N VAL A 100 6.63 4.48 18.36
CA VAL A 100 5.33 3.81 18.25
C VAL A 100 5.52 2.43 17.62
N SER A 101 5.17 1.38 18.36
CA SER A 101 5.37 -0.01 17.93
C SER A 101 4.15 -0.65 17.25
N ALA A 102 2.95 -0.15 17.51
CA ALA A 102 1.70 -0.70 16.98
C ALA A 102 0.79 0.42 16.48
N TRP A 103 0.24 0.22 15.30
CA TRP A 103 -0.62 1.15 14.58
C TRP A 103 -1.94 0.47 14.23
N SER A 104 -3.04 1.17 14.44
CA SER A 104 -4.37 0.73 14.04
C SER A 104 -4.73 1.16 12.61
N SER A 105 -4.19 2.29 12.13
CA SER A 105 -4.39 2.77 10.76
C SER A 105 -3.37 3.81 10.32
N ALA A 106 -3.25 4.00 9.02
CA ALA A 106 -2.51 5.11 8.41
C ALA A 106 -3.29 5.69 7.22
N SER A 107 -3.03 6.97 6.94
CA SER A 107 -3.54 7.72 5.80
C SER A 107 -2.38 8.46 5.12
N ALA A 108 -2.11 8.11 3.87
CA ALA A 108 -1.10 8.75 3.03
C ALA A 108 -1.74 9.84 2.16
N GLY A 109 -1.18 11.04 2.21
CA GLY A 109 -1.51 12.15 1.34
C GLY A 109 -0.55 12.26 0.15
N VAL A 110 -0.43 13.46 -0.42
CA VAL A 110 0.50 13.70 -1.55
C VAL A 110 1.97 13.57 -1.11
N TYR A 111 2.32 14.23 0.00
CA TYR A 111 3.71 14.32 0.53
C TYR A 111 3.77 14.12 2.04
N HIS A 112 2.71 13.60 2.67
CA HIS A 112 2.65 13.39 4.11
C HIS A 112 1.93 12.10 4.46
N THR A 113 2.13 11.64 5.70
CA THR A 113 1.48 10.47 6.28
C THR A 113 0.99 10.82 7.68
N CYS A 114 -0.24 10.44 8.00
CA CYS A 114 -0.77 10.47 9.36
C CYS A 114 -1.18 9.06 9.78
N GLY A 115 -1.06 8.73 11.06
CA GLY A 115 -1.47 7.41 11.56
C GLY A 115 -2.08 7.49 12.95
N ILE A 116 -2.83 6.45 13.30
CA ILE A 116 -3.39 6.24 14.63
C ILE A 116 -2.70 5.00 15.21
N ALA A 117 -2.14 5.15 16.40
CA ALA A 117 -1.56 4.07 17.19
C ALA A 117 -2.67 3.31 17.92
#